data_AF-A0A3L6VLN8-F1
#
_entry.id   AF-A0A3L6VLN8-F1
#
_cell.length_a   1.000
_cell.length_b   1.000
_cell.length_c   1.000
_cell.angle_alpha   90.00
_cell.angle_beta   90.00
_cell.angle_gamma   90.00
#
_symmetry.space_group_name_H-M   'P 1'
#
loop_
_entity.id
_entity.type
_entity.pdbx_description
1 polymer ?
#
loop_
_entity_poly.entity_id
_entity_poly.type
_entity_poly.pdbx_seq_one_letter_code
_entity_poly.pdbx_strand_id
1 'polypeptide(L)'
;VAQLFREQVFNATGSWPVEATTSSPPGTTTLRPLWEESTLPSNATTRVLDAASAFVFGMRESVFTGRSTLEDFELDALKEWLRVVSLTFPGEAYRHLLANLYKQVAPVAVLTQAKWRVIFHGWQNHTAMMHKEYTKSIYDPEEWELLPTLFEGYGTTYYACELYTCGQWTMFHLMTMMVGPGASDELAMSVVTAIRRFVKNFLTCLPCRKHFLAYNTLELVERLDNEVNKPKAVYMWLWTMHNATDPNDASTSTAPVIGLHHKAEGQLFTPDLSFFALYLVPVAVFIVFVGLRRMRSAPRQGNHLRDV
;
A
#
# COMPACT_ATOMS: atom_id res chain seq x y z
N VAL A 1 8.81 -10.49 25.34
CA VAL A 1 9.05 -9.38 26.30
C VAL A 1 9.48 -9.88 27.67
N ALA A 2 8.73 -10.79 28.32
CA ALA A 2 9.11 -11.37 29.62
C ALA A 2 10.48 -12.07 29.62
N GLN A 3 10.85 -12.76 28.53
CA GLN A 3 12.16 -13.40 28.41
C GLN A 3 13.32 -12.40 28.32
N LEU A 4 13.16 -11.33 27.54
CA LEU A 4 14.16 -10.25 27.44
C LEU A 4 14.41 -9.56 28.79
N PHE A 5 13.35 -9.40 29.60
CA PHE A 5 13.47 -8.88 30.96
C PHE A 5 14.23 -9.86 31.87
N ARG A 6 13.97 -11.16 31.77
CA ARG A 6 14.69 -12.19 32.55
C ARG A 6 16.19 -12.23 32.21
N GLU A 7 16.54 -12.13 30.93
CA GLU A 7 17.92 -12.08 30.47
C GLU A 7 18.64 -10.80 30.94
N GLN A 8 17.95 -9.65 30.95
CA GLN A 8 18.49 -8.40 31.50
C GLN A 8 18.76 -8.50 33.01
N VAL A 9 17.85 -9.13 33.77
CA VAL A 9 18.06 -9.34 35.22
C VAL A 9 19.23 -10.29 35.46
N PHE A 10 19.31 -11.42 34.76
CA PHE A 10 20.43 -12.36 34.89
C PHE A 10 21.78 -11.71 34.59
N ASN A 11 21.86 -10.92 33.52
CA ASN A 11 23.10 -10.21 33.16
C ASN A 11 23.49 -9.15 34.20
N ALA A 12 22.52 -8.59 34.94
CA ALA A 12 22.76 -7.59 35.97
C ALA A 12 23.10 -8.19 37.35
N THR A 13 22.49 -9.33 37.72
CA THR A 13 22.57 -9.88 39.08
C THR A 13 23.32 -11.21 39.16
N GLY A 14 23.68 -11.81 38.02
CA GLY A 14 24.30 -13.14 37.96
C GLY A 14 23.39 -14.28 38.39
N SER A 15 22.09 -14.02 38.56
CA SER A 15 21.09 -14.96 39.06
C SER A 15 19.77 -14.80 38.32
N TRP A 16 19.12 -15.92 38.02
CA TRP A 16 17.80 -15.88 37.40
C TRP A 16 16.77 -15.37 38.42
N PRO A 17 15.85 -14.47 38.04
CA PRO A 17 14.78 -14.03 38.93
C PRO A 17 13.92 -15.23 39.32
N VAL A 18 13.60 -15.34 40.61
CA VAL A 18 12.79 -16.45 41.15
C VAL A 18 11.42 -16.43 40.50
N GLU A 19 11.07 -17.52 39.81
CA GLU A 19 9.79 -17.67 39.15
C GLU A 19 8.71 -17.71 40.24
N ALA A 20 7.83 -16.70 40.26
CA ALA A 20 6.77 -16.65 41.24
C ALA A 20 5.82 -17.84 41.01
N THR A 21 5.83 -18.83 41.91
CA THR A 21 4.80 -19.87 41.96
C THR A 21 3.50 -19.26 42.46
N THR A 22 2.82 -18.50 41.61
CA THR A 22 1.44 -18.09 41.88
C THR A 22 0.52 -19.24 41.51
N SER A 23 0.19 -20.07 42.50
CA SER A 23 -1.05 -20.84 42.48
C SER A 23 -2.21 -19.85 42.65
N SER A 24 -2.55 -19.14 41.57
CA SER A 24 -3.78 -18.37 41.51
C SER A 24 -4.96 -19.34 41.41
N PRO A 25 -6.12 -19.07 42.04
CA PRO A 25 -7.38 -19.71 41.65
C PRO A 25 -7.60 -19.49 40.15
N PRO A 26 -8.51 -20.20 39.46
CA PRO A 26 -8.85 -19.91 38.06
C PRO A 26 -9.60 -18.57 38.00
N GLY A 27 -8.86 -17.48 38.24
CA GLY A 27 -9.25 -16.13 37.94
C GLY A 27 -9.16 -15.99 36.45
N THR A 28 -10.28 -15.63 35.85
CA THR A 28 -10.42 -15.28 34.45
C THR A 28 -9.25 -14.39 34.05
N THR A 29 -8.40 -14.87 33.15
CA THR A 29 -7.25 -14.11 32.66
C THR A 29 -7.82 -12.89 31.94
N THR A 30 -7.82 -11.73 32.60
CA THR A 30 -8.28 -10.44 32.04
C THR A 30 -7.22 -9.78 31.17
N LEU A 31 -6.21 -10.54 30.73
CA LEU A 31 -5.33 -10.10 29.67
C LEU A 31 -6.17 -10.10 28.39
N ARG A 32 -6.56 -8.92 27.92
CA ARG A 32 -7.07 -8.76 26.56
C ARG A 32 -6.07 -9.43 25.60
N PRO A 33 -6.55 -10.13 24.57
CA PRO A 33 -5.68 -10.62 23.50
C PRO A 33 -4.72 -9.50 23.06
N LEU A 34 -3.46 -9.83 22.80
CA LEU A 34 -2.46 -8.89 22.27
C LEU A 34 -2.91 -8.23 20.96
N TRP A 35 -3.90 -8.82 20.29
CA TRP A 35 -4.63 -8.29 19.15
C TRP A 35 -6.01 -8.97 19.11
N GLU A 36 -7.05 -8.22 18.73
CA GLU A 36 -8.36 -8.74 18.35
C GLU A 36 -8.61 -8.33 16.89
N GLU A 37 -9.26 -9.20 16.11
CA GLU A 37 -9.69 -8.86 14.76
C GLU A 37 -10.67 -7.70 14.83
N SER A 38 -10.45 -6.67 14.01
CA SER A 38 -11.36 -5.53 13.97
C SER A 38 -12.76 -6.01 13.60
N THR A 39 -13.73 -5.73 14.47
CA THR A 39 -15.16 -6.02 14.23
C THR A 39 -15.85 -4.89 13.46
N LEU A 40 -15.12 -3.84 13.10
CA LEU A 40 -15.65 -2.68 12.40
C LEU A 40 -15.94 -3.02 10.92
N PRO A 41 -17.03 -2.49 10.33
CA PRO A 41 -17.35 -2.73 8.93
C PRO A 41 -16.26 -2.15 8.01
N SER A 42 -15.74 -2.98 7.10
CA SER A 42 -14.73 -2.55 6.12
C SER A 42 -15.32 -2.42 4.72
N ASN A 43 -15.00 -1.32 4.03
CA ASN A 43 -15.33 -1.07 2.62
C ASN A 43 -14.21 -0.25 1.96
N ALA A 44 -14.36 0.12 0.69
CA ALA A 44 -13.34 0.90 -0.03
C ALA A 44 -13.02 2.23 0.68
N THR A 45 -14.05 2.98 1.07
CA THR A 45 -13.92 4.27 1.75
C THR A 45 -13.19 4.16 3.08
N THR A 46 -13.56 3.22 3.94
CA THR A 46 -12.91 3.07 5.26
C THR A 46 -11.46 2.61 5.13
N ARG A 47 -11.12 1.79 4.13
CA ARG A 47 -9.72 1.40 3.86
C ARG A 47 -8.86 2.57 3.38
N VAL A 48 -9.38 3.42 2.50
CA VAL A 48 -8.67 4.62 2.03
C VAL A 48 -8.47 5.61 3.18
N LEU A 49 -9.50 5.83 4.01
CA LEU A 49 -9.40 6.65 5.22
C LEU A 49 -8.31 6.13 6.17
N ASP A 50 -8.30 4.84 6.47
CA ASP A 50 -7.32 4.25 7.40
C ASP A 50 -5.89 4.29 6.88
N ALA A 51 -5.71 4.08 5.57
CA ALA A 51 -4.40 4.21 4.92
C ALA A 51 -3.92 5.66 4.94
N ALA A 52 -4.79 6.63 4.68
CA ALA A 52 -4.44 8.05 4.76
C ALA A 52 -4.12 8.49 6.19
N SER A 53 -4.92 8.05 7.18
CA SER A 53 -4.64 8.28 8.60
C SER A 53 -3.28 7.72 8.99
N ALA A 54 -2.96 6.48 8.59
CA ALA A 54 -1.64 5.90 8.85
C ALA A 54 -0.51 6.70 8.17
N PHE A 55 -0.70 7.15 6.93
CA PHE A 55 0.28 8.03 6.29
C PHE A 55 0.52 9.30 7.09
N VAL A 56 -0.54 10.00 7.48
CA VAL A 56 -0.44 11.25 8.27
C VAL A 56 0.25 10.99 9.61
N PHE A 57 -0.15 9.95 10.34
CA PHE A 57 0.47 9.59 11.61
C PHE A 57 1.95 9.26 11.44
N GLY A 58 2.28 8.46 10.42
CA GLY A 58 3.66 8.09 10.10
C GLY A 58 4.53 9.34 9.84
N MET A 59 4.02 10.26 9.03
CA MET A 59 4.70 11.51 8.70
C MET A 59 4.88 12.44 9.90
N ARG A 60 3.90 12.50 10.81
CA ARG A 60 3.95 13.41 11.97
C ARG A 60 4.78 12.85 13.11
N GLU A 61 4.54 11.59 13.47
CA GLU A 61 5.05 10.99 14.70
C GLU A 61 6.23 10.04 14.43
N SER A 62 6.16 9.24 13.36
CA SER A 62 7.11 8.14 13.14
C SER A 62 8.42 8.58 12.50
N VAL A 63 8.38 9.46 11.49
CA VAL A 63 9.54 9.86 10.67
C VAL A 63 10.69 10.45 11.50
N PHE A 64 10.38 11.18 12.57
CA PHE A 64 11.35 11.79 13.48
C PHE A 64 11.38 11.14 14.88
N THR A 65 10.81 9.94 15.06
CA THR A 65 10.89 9.25 16.35
C THR A 65 12.36 9.03 16.72
N GLY A 66 12.77 9.56 17.88
CA GLY A 66 14.11 9.40 18.45
C GLY A 66 15.21 10.21 17.76
N ARG A 67 14.88 11.18 16.90
CA ARG A 67 15.84 11.97 16.12
C ARG A 67 15.31 13.36 15.77
N SER A 68 16.19 14.33 15.55
CA SER A 68 15.81 15.71 15.16
C SER A 68 16.15 16.05 13.71
N THR A 69 16.93 15.21 13.02
CA THR A 69 17.42 15.42 11.66
C THR A 69 17.40 14.11 10.88
N LEU A 70 17.12 14.21 9.57
CA LEU A 70 17.32 13.17 8.58
C LEU A 70 18.33 13.63 7.52
N GLU A 71 19.30 12.77 7.23
CA GLU A 71 20.26 12.90 6.14
C GLU A 71 20.50 11.52 5.52
N ASP A 72 21.28 11.46 4.45
CA ASP A 72 21.74 10.23 3.79
C ASP A 72 20.63 9.17 3.62
N PHE A 73 20.85 7.98 4.16
CA PHE A 73 20.01 6.80 3.93
C PHE A 73 18.58 6.96 4.43
N GLU A 74 18.36 7.62 5.58
CA GLU A 74 17.01 7.83 6.11
C GLU A 74 16.28 8.91 5.34
N LEU A 75 16.95 10.00 4.95
CA LEU A 75 16.32 11.00 4.11
C LEU A 75 15.95 10.42 2.73
N ASP A 76 16.83 9.62 2.14
CA ASP A 76 16.54 8.93 0.89
C ASP A 76 15.39 7.93 1.05
N ALA A 77 15.27 7.26 2.20
CA ALA A 77 14.14 6.36 2.47
C ALA A 77 12.82 7.13 2.57
N LEU A 78 12.81 8.31 3.20
CA LEU A 78 11.62 9.15 3.27
C LEU A 78 11.23 9.68 1.88
N LYS A 79 12.20 10.19 1.11
CA LYS A 79 11.95 10.69 -0.24
C LYS A 79 11.37 9.60 -1.14
N GLU A 80 11.94 8.40 -1.08
CA GLU A 80 11.44 7.27 -1.86
C GLU A 80 10.05 6.83 -1.41
N TRP A 81 9.79 6.79 -0.10
CA TRP A 81 8.45 6.54 0.43
C TRP A 81 7.42 7.53 -0.10
N LEU A 82 7.70 8.84 -0.01
CA LEU A 82 6.81 9.89 -0.52
C LEU A 82 6.59 9.78 -2.04
N ARG A 83 7.66 9.52 -2.80
CA ARG A 83 7.59 9.32 -4.25
C ARG A 83 6.67 8.17 -4.60
N VAL A 84 6.89 7.00 -4.02
CA VAL A 84 6.14 5.79 -4.37
C VAL A 84 4.68 5.92 -3.92
N VAL A 85 4.42 6.41 -2.71
CA VAL A 85 3.04 6.68 -2.26
C VAL A 85 2.34 7.67 -3.20
N SER A 86 3.03 8.70 -3.70
CA SER A 86 2.44 9.61 -4.69
C SER A 86 2.09 8.97 -6.03
N LEU A 87 2.69 7.82 -6.36
CA LEU A 87 2.42 7.08 -7.59
C LEU A 87 1.39 5.97 -7.41
N THR A 88 1.25 5.44 -6.19
CA THR A 88 0.46 4.23 -5.91
C THR A 88 -0.67 4.44 -4.91
N PHE A 89 -0.90 5.64 -4.39
CA PHE A 89 -2.11 5.91 -3.61
C PHE A 89 -3.36 5.86 -4.52
N PRO A 90 -4.49 5.28 -4.06
CA PRO A 90 -5.75 5.28 -4.83
C PRO A 90 -6.23 6.70 -5.14
N GLY A 91 -6.84 6.93 -6.30
CA GLY A 91 -7.38 8.24 -6.70
C GLY A 91 -6.33 9.21 -7.28
N GLU A 92 -6.62 9.76 -8.47
CA GLU A 92 -5.71 10.67 -9.19
C GLU A 92 -5.47 11.99 -8.44
N ALA A 93 -6.54 12.59 -7.90
CA ALA A 93 -6.44 13.82 -7.13
C ALA A 93 -5.50 13.67 -5.92
N TYR A 94 -5.61 12.57 -5.18
CA TYR A 94 -4.76 12.30 -4.03
C TYR A 94 -3.30 12.09 -4.41
N ARG A 95 -3.03 11.39 -5.53
CA ARG A 95 -1.68 11.26 -6.08
C ARG A 95 -1.05 12.60 -6.42
N HIS A 96 -1.81 13.54 -6.99
CA HIS A 96 -1.31 14.90 -7.23
C HIS A 96 -0.98 15.67 -5.95
N LEU A 97 -1.80 15.53 -4.89
CA LEU A 97 -1.50 16.12 -3.57
C LEU A 97 -0.19 15.57 -3.00
N LEU A 98 -0.04 14.25 -3.00
CA LEU A 98 1.15 13.56 -2.48
C LEU A 98 2.40 13.89 -3.31
N ALA A 99 2.26 14.01 -4.64
CA ALA A 99 3.36 14.40 -5.51
C ALA A 99 3.83 15.83 -5.23
N ASN A 100 2.93 16.74 -4.83
CA ASN A 100 3.32 18.07 -4.38
C ASN A 100 4.17 18.01 -3.10
N LEU A 101 3.80 17.20 -2.11
CA LEU A 101 4.61 16.99 -0.91
C LEU A 101 5.99 16.42 -1.25
N TYR A 102 6.05 15.39 -2.09
CA TYR A 102 7.32 14.81 -2.55
C TYR A 102 8.22 15.87 -3.21
N LYS A 103 7.68 16.70 -4.12
CA LYS A 103 8.44 17.76 -4.81
C LYS A 103 9.06 18.78 -3.86
N GLN A 104 8.41 19.08 -2.74
CA GLN A 104 8.96 19.98 -1.72
C GLN A 104 10.15 19.37 -0.96
N VAL A 105 10.16 18.05 -0.80
CA VAL A 105 11.19 17.31 -0.04
C VAL A 105 12.34 16.85 -0.92
N ALA A 106 12.09 16.52 -2.19
CA ALA A 106 13.07 15.99 -3.13
C ALA A 106 14.41 16.76 -3.18
N PRO A 107 14.44 18.12 -3.27
CA PRO A 107 15.69 18.87 -3.33
C PRO A 107 16.38 19.08 -1.97
N VAL A 108 15.79 18.63 -0.87
CA VAL A 108 16.34 18.84 0.48
C VAL A 108 17.51 17.89 0.72
N ALA A 109 18.71 18.43 1.02
CA ALA A 109 19.89 17.62 1.34
C ALA A 109 19.92 17.14 2.80
N VAL A 110 19.43 17.98 3.73
CA VAL A 110 19.29 17.66 5.17
C VAL A 110 17.93 18.17 5.64
N LEU A 111 17.15 17.30 6.27
CA LEU A 111 15.80 17.61 6.73
C LEU A 111 15.71 17.58 8.25
N THR A 112 15.65 18.75 8.88
CA THR A 112 15.39 18.88 10.31
C THR A 112 13.91 18.70 10.62
N GLN A 113 13.57 18.27 11.84
CA GLN A 113 12.19 18.11 12.28
C GLN A 113 11.42 19.43 12.21
N ALA A 114 12.08 20.56 12.49
CA ALA A 114 11.48 21.89 12.36
C ALA A 114 11.13 22.22 10.91
N LYS A 115 12.06 21.97 9.96
CA LYS A 115 11.81 22.16 8.53
C LYS A 115 10.71 21.24 8.02
N TRP A 116 10.73 19.98 8.44
CA TRP A 116 9.69 19.02 8.10
C TRP A 116 8.30 19.45 8.59
N ARG A 117 8.20 19.93 9.83
CA ARG A 117 6.94 20.46 10.39
C ARG A 117 6.38 21.58 9.52
N VAL A 118 7.22 22.52 9.09
CA VAL A 118 6.80 23.62 8.21
C VAL A 118 6.31 23.09 6.85
N ILE A 119 7.08 22.21 6.21
CA ILE A 119 6.72 21.61 4.91
C ILE A 119 5.40 20.83 5.02
N PHE A 120 5.31 19.92 6.00
CA PHE A 120 4.17 19.01 6.12
C PHE A 120 2.89 19.74 6.55
N HIS A 121 2.95 20.64 7.55
CA HIS A 121 1.78 21.45 7.91
C HIS A 121 1.37 22.42 6.80
N GLY A 122 2.36 23.03 6.12
CA GLY A 122 2.10 23.87 4.97
C GLY A 122 1.36 23.11 3.88
N TRP A 123 1.79 21.88 3.58
CA TRP A 123 1.12 20.99 2.65
C TRP A 123 -0.31 20.62 3.11
N GLN A 124 -0.50 20.16 4.35
CA GLN A 124 -1.82 19.82 4.89
C GLN A 124 -2.82 20.98 4.79
N ASN A 125 -2.40 22.22 5.08
CA ASN A 125 -3.29 23.39 5.01
C ASN A 125 -3.82 23.69 3.60
N HIS A 126 -3.20 23.15 2.55
CA HIS A 126 -3.61 23.36 1.16
C HIS A 126 -4.30 22.14 0.55
N THR A 127 -4.36 20.99 1.24
CA THR A 127 -4.87 19.75 0.63
C THR A 127 -6.33 19.86 0.23
N ALA A 128 -7.23 20.36 1.09
CA ALA A 128 -8.65 20.48 0.74
C ALA A 128 -8.91 21.42 -0.45
N MET A 129 -8.21 22.54 -0.51
CA MET A 129 -8.32 23.48 -1.62
C MET A 129 -7.86 22.84 -2.93
N MET A 130 -6.66 22.25 -2.94
CA MET A 130 -6.10 21.62 -4.14
C MET A 130 -6.90 20.39 -4.57
N HIS A 131 -7.41 19.61 -3.60
CA HIS A 131 -8.28 18.48 -3.87
C HIS A 131 -9.51 18.91 -4.67
N LYS A 132 -10.20 19.96 -4.23
CA LYS A 132 -11.36 20.53 -4.94
C LYS A 132 -11.03 20.96 -6.37
N GLU A 133 -9.81 21.42 -6.62
CA GLU A 133 -9.38 21.76 -7.99
C GLU A 133 -9.13 20.51 -8.84
N TYR A 134 -8.45 19.50 -8.28
CA TYR A 134 -8.14 18.26 -9.00
C TYR A 134 -9.36 17.38 -9.27
N THR A 135 -10.40 17.43 -8.44
CA THR A 135 -11.60 16.60 -8.66
C THR A 135 -12.55 17.17 -9.71
N LYS A 136 -12.41 18.43 -10.13
CA LYS A 136 -13.26 19.04 -11.17
C LYS A 136 -13.20 18.30 -12.52
N SER A 137 -12.09 17.63 -12.80
CA SER A 137 -11.87 16.89 -14.05
C SER A 137 -12.20 15.40 -13.94
N ILE A 138 -12.57 14.91 -12.76
CA ILE A 138 -12.90 13.49 -12.56
C ILE A 138 -14.33 13.25 -13.03
N TYR A 139 -14.50 12.25 -13.90
CA TYR A 139 -15.80 11.81 -14.39
C TYR A 139 -16.28 10.63 -13.53
N ASP A 140 -17.53 10.71 -13.05
CA ASP A 140 -18.18 9.67 -12.24
C ASP A 140 -17.35 9.20 -11.01
N PRO A 141 -16.94 10.13 -10.12
CA PRO A 141 -16.08 9.80 -8.99
C PRO A 141 -16.79 8.90 -7.97
N GLU A 142 -16.05 7.96 -7.38
CA GLU A 142 -16.53 7.23 -6.22
C GLU A 142 -16.55 8.12 -4.97
N GLU A 143 -17.36 7.78 -3.97
CA GLU A 143 -17.50 8.59 -2.74
C GLU A 143 -16.15 8.86 -2.05
N TRP A 144 -15.28 7.84 -2.01
CA TRP A 144 -13.96 7.95 -1.38
C TRP A 144 -12.99 8.85 -2.16
N GLU A 145 -13.24 9.16 -3.43
CA GLU A 145 -12.48 10.12 -4.24
C GLU A 145 -12.88 11.58 -3.96
N LEU A 146 -13.96 11.78 -3.20
CA LEU A 146 -14.51 13.10 -2.90
C LEU A 146 -14.26 13.56 -1.46
N LEU A 147 -13.23 13.02 -0.78
CA LEU A 147 -12.89 13.34 0.60
C LEU A 147 -11.80 14.43 0.66
N PRO A 148 -12.14 15.73 0.78
CA PRO A 148 -11.17 16.82 0.63
C PRO A 148 -10.13 16.88 1.75
N THR A 149 -10.47 16.38 2.94
CA THR A 149 -9.64 16.47 4.15
C THR A 149 -8.94 15.15 4.46
N LEU A 150 -8.80 14.24 3.47
CA LEU A 150 -8.28 12.89 3.66
C LEU A 150 -6.91 12.85 4.36
N PHE A 151 -6.05 13.84 4.10
CA PHE A 151 -4.70 13.94 4.68
C PHE A 151 -4.56 15.00 5.78
N GLU A 152 -5.66 15.56 6.28
CA GLU A 152 -5.64 16.58 7.32
C GLU A 152 -5.62 15.99 8.73
N GLY A 153 -5.30 16.83 9.72
CA GLY A 153 -5.26 16.43 11.13
C GLY A 153 -4.01 15.64 11.53
N TYR A 154 -4.18 14.74 12.51
CA TYR A 154 -3.09 14.03 13.18
C TYR A 154 -2.92 12.56 12.75
N GLY A 155 -3.84 12.01 11.95
CA GLY A 155 -3.77 10.61 11.51
C GLY A 155 -4.12 9.58 12.59
N THR A 156 -4.88 10.00 13.62
CA THR A 156 -5.21 9.16 14.77
C THR A 156 -6.65 8.63 14.75
N THR A 157 -7.38 8.85 13.65
CA THR A 157 -8.77 8.41 13.48
C THR A 157 -8.82 7.26 12.48
N TYR A 158 -9.29 6.10 12.93
CA TYR A 158 -9.43 4.90 12.12
C TYR A 158 -10.88 4.40 12.14
N TYR A 159 -11.31 3.77 11.05
CA TYR A 159 -12.70 3.42 10.76
C TYR A 159 -12.93 1.91 10.56
N ALA A 160 -11.99 1.21 9.91
CA ALA A 160 -11.98 -0.25 9.82
C ALA A 160 -10.83 -0.87 10.63
N CYS A 161 -9.82 -0.08 10.99
CA CYS A 161 -8.70 -0.45 11.84
C CYS A 161 -8.89 0.05 13.28
N GLU A 162 -8.29 -0.66 14.23
CA GLU A 162 -8.23 -0.18 15.62
C GLU A 162 -6.98 0.67 15.90
N LEU A 163 -5.88 0.38 15.20
CA LEU A 163 -4.56 0.94 15.49
C LEU A 163 -3.77 1.27 14.23
N TYR A 164 -2.77 2.13 14.39
CA TYR A 164 -1.85 2.58 13.34
C TYR A 164 -1.25 1.45 12.50
N THR A 165 -0.83 0.35 13.13
CA THR A 165 -0.21 -0.77 12.40
C THR A 165 -1.18 -1.43 11.42
N CYS A 166 -2.47 -1.51 11.74
CA CYS A 166 -3.49 -1.99 10.81
C CYS A 166 -3.61 -1.03 9.62
N GLY A 167 -3.76 0.28 9.85
CA GLY A 167 -3.84 1.27 8.77
C GLY A 167 -2.58 1.30 7.90
N GLN A 168 -1.41 1.05 8.50
CA GLN A 168 -0.14 0.98 7.77
C GLN A 168 -0.06 -0.26 6.88
N TRP A 169 -0.58 -1.41 7.33
CA TRP A 169 -0.76 -2.59 6.45
C TRP A 169 -1.76 -2.31 5.34
N THR A 170 -2.88 -1.63 5.62
CA THR A 170 -3.83 -1.19 4.59
C THR A 170 -3.13 -0.36 3.52
N MET A 171 -2.30 0.61 3.92
CA MET A 171 -1.51 1.41 2.99
C MET A 171 -0.59 0.53 2.14
N PHE A 172 0.16 -0.40 2.74
CA PHE A 172 1.03 -1.30 1.99
C PHE A 172 0.25 -2.15 0.96
N HIS A 173 -0.90 -2.71 1.33
CA HIS A 173 -1.74 -3.47 0.41
C HIS A 173 -2.32 -2.62 -0.72
N LEU A 174 -2.77 -1.40 -0.43
CA LEU A 174 -3.23 -0.48 -1.47
C LEU A 174 -2.10 -0.16 -2.46
N MET A 175 -0.88 0.09 -1.96
CA MET A 175 0.27 0.35 -2.83
C MET A 175 0.57 -0.81 -3.79
N THR A 176 0.48 -2.06 -3.33
CA THR A 176 0.73 -3.22 -4.21
C THR A 176 -0.40 -3.44 -5.21
N MET A 177 -1.67 -3.22 -4.81
CA MET A 177 -2.83 -3.34 -5.70
C MET A 177 -2.84 -2.27 -6.81
N MET A 178 -2.30 -1.09 -6.54
CA MET A 178 -2.22 -0.01 -7.53
C MET A 178 -1.09 -0.21 -8.55
N VAL A 179 -0.19 -1.18 -8.33
CA VAL A 179 0.72 -1.70 -9.36
C VAL A 179 -0.03 -2.75 -10.17
N GLY A 180 -0.94 -2.29 -11.03
CA GLY A 180 -1.72 -3.16 -11.91
C GLY A 180 -0.95 -3.67 -13.14
N PRO A 181 -1.60 -4.43 -14.05
CA PRO A 181 -0.97 -5.00 -15.24
C PRO A 181 -0.31 -3.99 -16.21
N GLY A 182 -0.65 -2.70 -16.11
CA GLY A 182 -0.06 -1.62 -16.90
C GLY A 182 1.07 -0.84 -16.21
N ALA A 183 1.40 -1.17 -14.95
CA ALA A 183 2.51 -0.55 -14.23
C ALA A 183 3.86 -1.07 -14.76
N SER A 184 4.90 -0.23 -14.69
CA SER A 184 6.25 -0.68 -15.02
C SER A 184 6.82 -1.61 -13.95
N ASP A 185 7.68 -2.54 -14.38
CA ASP A 185 8.48 -3.39 -13.51
C ASP A 185 9.26 -2.57 -12.45
N GLU A 186 9.78 -1.40 -12.86
CA GLU A 186 10.47 -0.47 -11.97
C GLU A 186 9.54 0.06 -10.85
N LEU A 187 8.30 0.43 -11.17
CA LEU A 187 7.34 0.87 -10.16
C LEU A 187 6.94 -0.27 -9.22
N ALA A 188 6.76 -1.49 -9.76
CA ALA A 188 6.47 -2.67 -8.94
C ALA A 188 7.55 -2.90 -7.88
N MET A 189 8.83 -2.88 -8.28
CA MET A 189 9.94 -3.07 -7.36
C MET A 189 10.18 -1.86 -6.45
N SER A 190 9.86 -0.64 -6.93
CA SER A 190 9.86 0.56 -6.09
C SER A 190 8.90 0.40 -4.90
N VAL A 191 7.74 -0.25 -5.07
CA VAL A 191 6.82 -0.53 -3.95
C VAL A 191 7.46 -1.42 -2.89
N VAL A 192 8.04 -2.56 -3.29
CA VAL A 192 8.69 -3.49 -2.35
C VAL A 192 9.82 -2.80 -1.58
N THR A 193 10.68 -2.10 -2.31
CA THR A 193 11.86 -1.44 -1.72
C THR A 193 11.45 -0.25 -0.85
N ALA A 194 10.46 0.56 -1.25
CA ALA A 194 9.93 1.65 -0.43
C ALA A 194 9.30 1.14 0.87
N ILE A 195 8.49 0.08 0.83
CA ILE A 195 7.90 -0.54 2.03
C ILE A 195 9.01 -1.03 2.97
N ARG A 196 9.98 -1.81 2.45
CA ARG A 196 11.08 -2.34 3.28
C ARG A 196 11.91 -1.22 3.91
N ARG A 197 12.23 -0.16 3.15
CA ARG A 197 12.99 1.00 3.65
C ARG A 197 12.20 1.83 4.64
N PHE A 198 10.89 2.00 4.44
CA PHE A 198 10.02 2.69 5.39
C PHE A 198 9.97 1.92 6.71
N VAL A 199 9.72 0.61 6.67
CA VAL A 199 9.71 -0.22 7.88
C VAL A 199 11.06 -0.16 8.61
N LYS A 200 12.17 -0.32 7.88
CA LYS A 200 13.53 -0.27 8.44
C LYS A 200 13.79 1.01 9.24
N ASN A 201 13.35 2.15 8.73
CA ASN A 201 13.76 3.45 9.28
C ASN A 201 12.70 4.08 10.20
N PHE A 202 11.41 3.89 9.90
CA PHE A 202 10.34 4.70 10.47
C PHE A 202 9.29 3.90 11.25
N LEU A 203 9.13 2.58 11.06
CA LEU A 203 8.11 1.84 11.82
C LEU A 203 8.47 1.73 13.30
N THR A 204 7.77 2.44 14.18
CA THR A 204 8.12 2.61 15.60
C THR A 204 8.10 1.32 16.42
N CYS A 205 7.29 0.32 16.05
CA CYS A 205 7.30 -0.99 16.69
C CYS A 205 8.61 -1.76 16.40
N LEU A 206 9.54 -1.77 17.35
CA LEU A 206 10.84 -2.45 17.20
C LEU A 206 10.73 -3.96 16.96
N PRO A 207 9.90 -4.74 17.70
CA PRO A 207 9.72 -6.17 17.41
C PRO A 207 9.14 -6.41 16.01
N CYS A 208 8.09 -5.67 15.63
CA CYS A 208 7.46 -5.77 14.31
C CYS A 208 8.48 -5.49 13.20
N ARG A 209 9.29 -4.44 13.36
CA ARG A 209 10.36 -4.08 12.42
C ARG A 209 11.38 -5.21 12.26
N LYS A 210 11.84 -5.81 13.36
CA LYS A 210 12.81 -6.92 13.31
C LYS A 210 12.23 -8.11 12.56
N HIS A 211 11.00 -8.52 12.88
CA HIS A 211 10.34 -9.65 12.21
C HIS A 211 10.13 -9.36 10.72
N PHE A 212 9.61 -8.19 10.38
CA PHE A 212 9.42 -7.78 8.99
C PHE A 212 10.74 -7.83 8.20
N LEU A 213 11.83 -7.31 8.77
CA LEU A 213 13.11 -7.27 8.06
C LEU A 213 13.77 -8.65 7.92
N ALA A 214 13.55 -9.55 8.89
CA ALA A 214 14.02 -10.94 8.85
C ALA A 214 13.28 -11.77 7.80
N TYR A 215 11.97 -11.55 7.63
CA TYR A 215 11.21 -12.18 6.55
C TYR A 215 11.60 -11.60 5.19
N ASN A 216 11.71 -10.27 5.09
CA ASN A 216 11.84 -9.57 3.81
C ASN A 216 13.30 -9.32 3.41
N THR A 217 14.14 -10.33 3.42
CA THR A 217 15.59 -10.19 3.16
C THR A 217 15.91 -9.61 1.77
N LEU A 218 17.16 -9.22 1.54
CA LEU A 218 17.57 -8.71 0.22
C LEU A 218 17.48 -9.81 -0.85
N GLU A 219 17.74 -11.07 -0.48
CA GLU A 219 17.55 -12.22 -1.37
C GLU A 219 16.08 -12.39 -1.76
N LEU A 220 15.14 -12.14 -0.84
CA LEU A 220 13.71 -12.15 -1.18
C LEU A 220 13.37 -11.03 -2.18
N VAL A 221 13.93 -9.83 -2.01
CA VAL A 221 13.72 -8.72 -2.95
C VAL A 221 14.28 -9.06 -4.34
N GLU A 222 15.47 -9.66 -4.40
CA GLU A 222 16.09 -10.11 -5.66
C GLU A 222 15.26 -11.21 -6.35
N ARG A 223 14.69 -12.15 -5.59
CA ARG A 223 13.76 -13.14 -6.16
C ARG A 223 12.54 -12.48 -6.79
N LEU A 224 11.94 -11.49 -6.14
CA LEU A 224 10.80 -10.74 -6.69
C LEU A 224 11.18 -9.97 -7.95
N ASP A 225 12.40 -9.41 -8.01
CA ASP A 225 12.89 -8.71 -9.20
C ASP A 225 13.14 -9.66 -10.39
N ASN A 226 13.42 -10.93 -10.12
CA ASN A 226 13.59 -11.95 -11.16
C ASN A 226 12.26 -12.54 -11.65
N GLU A 227 11.12 -12.17 -11.07
CA GLU A 227 9.81 -12.65 -11.51
C GLU A 227 9.43 -12.07 -12.88
N VAL A 228 8.83 -12.92 -13.72
CA VAL A 228 8.36 -12.55 -15.07
C VAL A 228 7.18 -11.58 -14.98
N ASN A 229 6.33 -11.73 -13.95
CA ASN A 229 5.20 -10.85 -13.69
C ASN A 229 5.36 -10.22 -12.30
N LYS A 230 6.20 -9.18 -12.22
CA LYS A 230 6.48 -8.46 -10.97
C LYS A 230 5.24 -7.85 -10.35
N PRO A 231 4.32 -7.17 -11.07
CA PRO A 231 3.08 -6.66 -10.46
C PRO A 231 2.31 -7.72 -9.67
N LYS A 232 2.10 -8.90 -10.28
CA LYS A 232 1.44 -10.01 -9.61
C LYS A 232 2.26 -10.56 -8.44
N ALA A 233 3.58 -10.73 -8.63
CA ALA A 233 4.46 -11.24 -7.59
C ALA A 233 4.50 -10.33 -6.35
N VAL A 234 4.55 -9.01 -6.54
CA VAL A 234 4.56 -8.01 -5.47
C VAL A 234 3.24 -8.02 -4.69
N TYR A 235 2.10 -8.06 -5.39
CA TYR A 235 0.79 -8.22 -4.75
C TYR A 235 0.72 -9.51 -3.91
N MET A 236 1.11 -10.65 -4.50
CA MET A 236 1.06 -11.94 -3.81
C MET A 236 2.02 -12.03 -2.64
N TRP A 237 3.23 -11.48 -2.76
CA TRP A 237 4.23 -11.46 -1.70
C TRP A 237 3.69 -10.84 -0.42
N LEU A 238 3.12 -9.64 -0.51
CA LEU A 238 2.64 -8.92 0.66
C LEU A 238 1.46 -9.67 1.30
N TRP A 239 0.56 -10.21 0.48
CA TRP A 239 -0.56 -11.04 0.95
C TRP A 239 -0.07 -12.32 1.65
N THR A 240 0.86 -13.06 1.04
CA THR A 240 1.38 -14.31 1.61
C THR A 240 2.12 -14.05 2.92
N MET A 241 2.93 -13.01 2.98
CA MET A 241 3.68 -12.66 4.18
C MET A 241 2.76 -12.18 5.31
N HIS A 242 1.74 -11.38 5.00
CA HIS A 242 0.78 -10.92 6.01
C HIS A 242 -0.08 -12.07 6.58
N ASN A 243 -0.34 -13.11 5.78
CA ASN A 243 -1.10 -14.29 6.21
C ASN A 243 -0.22 -15.48 6.64
N ALA A 244 1.11 -15.32 6.66
CA ALA A 244 1.99 -16.39 7.08
C ALA A 244 1.83 -16.64 8.58
N THR A 245 1.20 -17.74 8.96
CA THR A 245 1.20 -18.22 10.34
C THR A 245 2.47 -19.01 10.59
N ASP A 246 3.38 -18.54 11.45
CA ASP A 246 4.44 -19.43 11.93
C ASP A 246 3.83 -20.45 12.91
N PRO A 247 3.91 -21.76 12.65
CA PRO A 247 3.36 -22.77 13.55
C PRO A 247 4.08 -22.80 14.93
N ASN A 248 5.22 -22.13 15.11
CA ASN A 248 5.98 -22.16 16.37
C ASN A 248 5.93 -20.87 17.20
N ASP A 249 5.22 -19.84 16.78
CA ASP A 249 5.20 -18.58 17.51
C ASP A 249 3.83 -17.89 17.42
N ALA A 250 3.01 -18.04 18.45
CA ALA A 250 1.71 -17.38 18.58
C ALA A 250 1.79 -15.83 18.67
N SER A 251 3.00 -15.25 18.67
CA SER A 251 3.24 -13.80 18.54
C SER A 251 3.61 -13.35 17.11
N THR A 252 3.73 -14.29 16.16
CA THR A 252 3.96 -14.01 14.72
C THR A 252 2.70 -13.73 13.93
N SER A 253 1.52 -13.85 14.54
CA SER A 253 0.31 -13.25 13.99
C SER A 253 0.46 -11.73 14.06
N THR A 254 1.13 -11.13 13.06
CA THR A 254 0.80 -9.77 12.68
C THR A 254 -0.60 -9.83 12.07
N ALA A 255 -1.60 -9.85 12.94
CA ALA A 255 -3.02 -9.61 12.69
C ALA A 255 -3.52 -10.06 11.32
N PRO A 256 -4.12 -11.25 11.16
CA PRO A 256 -5.03 -11.42 10.04
C PRO A 256 -6.11 -10.35 10.17
N VAL A 257 -6.28 -9.56 9.10
CA VAL A 257 -7.56 -9.24 8.46
C VAL A 257 -7.49 -7.89 7.76
N ILE A 258 -7.42 -8.00 6.43
CA ILE A 258 -8.11 -7.11 5.50
C ILE A 258 -8.72 -8.04 4.46
N GLY A 259 -10.05 -8.21 4.53
CA GLY A 259 -10.80 -9.16 3.72
C GLY A 259 -10.48 -9.12 2.23
N LEU A 260 -9.99 -10.26 1.73
CA LEU A 260 -10.29 -10.82 0.41
C LEU A 260 -10.94 -12.20 0.50
N HIS A 261 -11.33 -12.65 1.70
CA HIS A 261 -12.25 -13.78 1.84
C HIS A 261 -13.68 -13.36 1.47
N HIS A 262 -13.91 -13.06 0.19
CA HIS A 262 -15.07 -13.69 -0.42
C HIS A 262 -14.77 -15.18 -0.43
N LYS A 263 -15.50 -15.91 0.43
CA LYS A 263 -15.76 -17.35 0.38
C LYS A 263 -15.01 -18.06 -0.76
N ALA A 264 -13.86 -18.65 -0.44
CA ALA A 264 -13.23 -19.66 -1.30
C ALA A 264 -14.04 -20.96 -1.17
N GLU A 265 -15.32 -20.92 -1.51
CA GLU A 265 -16.09 -22.09 -1.90
C GLU A 265 -16.01 -22.15 -3.42
N GLY A 266 -14.99 -22.87 -3.91
CA GLY A 266 -14.99 -23.49 -5.24
C GLY A 266 -15.55 -22.69 -6.42
N GLN A 267 -14.92 -21.58 -6.79
CA GLN A 267 -14.93 -21.10 -8.18
C GLN A 267 -13.71 -20.18 -8.38
N LEU A 268 -12.70 -20.70 -9.09
CA LEU A 268 -11.74 -19.82 -9.75
C LEU A 268 -12.56 -18.81 -10.56
N PHE A 269 -12.22 -17.52 -10.41
CA PHE A 269 -12.64 -16.46 -11.32
C PHE A 269 -12.50 -16.97 -12.77
N THR A 270 -13.62 -17.38 -13.37
CA THR A 270 -13.73 -17.44 -14.82
C THR A 270 -13.77 -15.99 -15.26
N PRO A 271 -12.85 -15.50 -16.10
CA PRO A 271 -12.97 -14.15 -16.64
C PRO A 271 -14.30 -14.09 -17.39
N ASP A 272 -15.18 -13.19 -16.95
CA ASP A 272 -16.43 -12.94 -17.65
C ASP A 272 -16.09 -12.42 -19.04
N LEU A 273 -16.34 -13.25 -20.06
CA LEU A 273 -16.09 -12.99 -21.48
C LEU A 273 -16.89 -11.78 -22.00
N SER A 274 -17.79 -11.23 -21.19
CA SER A 274 -18.59 -10.03 -21.47
C SER A 274 -17.75 -8.75 -21.60
N PHE A 275 -16.63 -8.63 -20.88
CA PHE A 275 -15.77 -7.43 -20.95
C PHE A 275 -14.90 -7.36 -22.21
N PHE A 276 -14.46 -8.51 -22.74
CA PHE A 276 -13.74 -8.55 -24.03
C PHE A 276 -14.68 -8.38 -25.23
N ALA A 277 -15.95 -8.77 -25.10
CA ALA A 277 -16.94 -8.61 -26.17
C ALA A 277 -17.25 -7.14 -26.48
N LEU A 278 -17.22 -6.24 -25.49
CA LEU A 278 -17.51 -4.81 -25.68
C LEU A 278 -16.40 -4.05 -26.42
N TYR A 279 -15.16 -4.53 -26.41
CA TYR A 279 -14.03 -3.90 -27.12
C TYR A 279 -13.74 -4.52 -28.50
N LEU A 280 -14.19 -5.75 -28.77
CA LEU A 280 -14.01 -6.40 -30.07
C LEU A 280 -15.09 -6.02 -31.10
N VAL A 281 -16.32 -5.69 -30.65
CA VAL A 281 -17.41 -5.29 -31.54
C VAL A 281 -17.13 -3.96 -32.28
N PRO A 282 -16.58 -2.89 -31.66
CA PRO A 282 -16.24 -1.67 -32.38
C PRO A 282 -15.13 -1.85 -33.41
N VAL A 283 -14.12 -2.70 -33.11
CA VAL A 283 -12.98 -2.95 -34.00
C VAL A 283 -13.38 -3.77 -35.22
N ALA A 284 -14.22 -4.79 -35.05
CA ALA A 284 -14.75 -5.59 -36.16
C ALA A 284 -15.65 -4.75 -37.08
N VAL A 285 -16.49 -3.87 -36.53
CA VAL A 285 -17.32 -2.96 -37.33
C VAL A 285 -16.45 -1.97 -38.10
N PHE A 286 -15.38 -1.43 -37.51
CA PHE A 286 -14.46 -0.51 -38.20
C PHE A 286 -13.70 -1.17 -39.36
N ILE A 287 -13.21 -2.41 -39.17
CA ILE A 287 -12.51 -3.17 -40.22
C ILE A 287 -13.46 -3.52 -41.38
N VAL A 288 -14.71 -3.92 -41.09
CA VAL A 288 -15.72 -4.21 -42.12
C VAL A 288 -16.14 -2.94 -42.87
N PHE A 289 -16.29 -1.80 -42.18
CA PHE A 289 -16.67 -0.53 -42.81
C PHE A 289 -15.56 0.03 -43.72
N VAL A 290 -14.29 -0.09 -43.31
CA VAL A 290 -13.13 0.31 -44.13
C VAL A 290 -12.92 -0.65 -45.30
N GLY A 291 -13.11 -1.97 -45.11
CA GLY A 291 -13.06 -2.97 -46.17
C GLY A 291 -14.14 -2.79 -47.25
N LEU A 292 -15.38 -2.51 -46.85
CA LEU A 292 -16.50 -2.26 -47.77
C LEU A 292 -16.36 -0.92 -48.51
N ARG A 293 -15.78 0.12 -47.90
CA ARG A 293 -15.47 1.39 -48.58
C ARG A 293 -14.37 1.23 -49.63
N ARG A 294 -13.35 0.40 -49.38
CA ARG A 294 -12.28 0.10 -50.35
C ARG A 294 -12.78 -0.73 -51.54
N MET A 295 -13.72 -1.65 -51.34
CA MET A 295 -14.29 -2.44 -52.44
C MET A 295 -15.25 -1.65 -53.35
N ARG A 296 -15.90 -0.59 -52.84
CA ARG A 296 -16.75 0.30 -53.65
C ARG A 296 -15.99 1.32 -54.50
N SER A 297 -14.68 1.46 -54.31
CA SER A 297 -13.83 2.45 -55.01
C SER A 297 -12.85 1.81 -56.02
N ALA A 298 -12.97 0.50 -56.27
CA ALA A 298 -12.21 -0.17 -57.33
C ALA A 298 -12.80 0.17 -58.72
N PRO A 299 -11.99 0.63 -59.70
CA PRO A 299 -12.48 0.91 -61.04
C PRO A 299 -12.81 -0.38 -61.79
N ARG A 300 -14.01 -0.44 -62.40
CA ARG A 300 -14.41 -1.50 -63.33
C ARG A 300 -13.49 -1.48 -64.55
N GLN A 301 -12.58 -2.45 -64.66
CA GLN A 301 -11.97 -2.78 -65.96
C GLN A 301 -13.05 -3.42 -66.84
N GLY A 302 -13.45 -2.69 -67.88
CA GLY A 302 -14.33 -3.20 -68.92
C GLY A 302 -13.58 -4.17 -69.83
N ASN A 303 -14.13 -5.36 -70.00
CA ASN A 303 -13.74 -6.26 -71.08
C ASN A 303 -14.41 -5.76 -72.37
N HIS A 304 -13.65 -5.06 -73.20
CA HIS A 304 -13.95 -4.93 -74.62
C HIS A 304 -13.58 -6.26 -75.29
N LEU A 305 -14.61 -7.07 -75.60
CA LEU A 305 -14.56 -8.08 -76.65
C LEU A 305 -15.03 -7.41 -77.94
N ARG A 306 -14.20 -7.44 -78.99
CA ARG A 306 -14.62 -7.54 -80.40
C ARG A 306 -13.40 -7.65 -81.33
N ASP A 307 -13.19 -8.87 -81.81
CA ASP A 307 -13.19 -9.25 -83.23
C ASP A 307 -13.94 -10.60 -83.22
N VAL A 308 -15.06 -10.84 -83.92
CA VAL A 308 -15.50 -10.43 -85.27
C VAL A 308 -16.83 -9.66 -85.25
#